data_AF-A0A8J6I6R7-F1
#
_entry.id   AF-A0A8J6I6R7-F1
#
_cell.length_a   1.000
_cell.length_b   1.000
_cell.length_c   1.000
_cell.angle_alpha   90.00
_cell.angle_beta   90.00
_cell.angle_gamma   90.00
#
_symmetry.space_group_name_H-M   'P 1'
#
loop_
_entity.id
_entity.type
_entity.pdbx_description
1 polymer ?
#
loop_
_entity_poly.entity_id
_entity_poly.type
_entity_poly.pdbx_seq_one_letter_code
_entity_poly.pdbx_strand_id
1 'polypeptide(L)' 'VWGYDHLGDSRLVDACIQRLRAKVENAPATPRYVQTVRGFGYRFGPL' A
#
# COMPACT_ATOMS: atom_id res chain seq x y z
N VAL A 1 -1.79 -4.23 -13.94
CA VAL A 1 -1.11 -2.97 -14.29
C VAL A 1 0.39 -3.07 -14.11
N TRP A 2 0.94 -3.67 -13.05
CA TRP A 2 2.36 -4.05 -13.03
C TRP A 2 2.49 -5.58 -13.08
N GLY A 3 3.27 -6.06 -14.04
CA GLY A 3 3.51 -7.48 -14.30
C GLY A 3 4.30 -8.15 -13.17
N TYR A 4 4.19 -9.47 -13.12
CA TYR A 4 4.65 -10.36 -12.06
C TYR A 4 6.19 -10.48 -11.87
N ASP A 5 7.00 -9.51 -12.28
CA ASP A 5 8.47 -9.64 -12.29
C ASP A 5 9.22 -8.94 -11.12
N HIS A 6 8.50 -8.35 -10.17
CA HIS A 6 9.10 -7.39 -9.23
C HIS A 6 9.29 -7.93 -7.80
N LEU A 7 9.79 -9.16 -7.66
CA LEU A 7 10.16 -9.73 -6.34
C LEU A 7 11.20 -8.86 -5.59
N GLY A 8 12.00 -8.06 -6.31
CA GLY A 8 12.94 -7.09 -5.72
C GLY A 8 12.33 -5.72 -5.39
N ASP A 9 11.22 -5.34 -6.01
CA ASP A 9 10.62 -3.99 -5.95
C ASP A 9 9.50 -3.89 -4.91
N SER A 10 9.01 -5.03 -4.40
CA SER A 10 7.95 -5.06 -3.38
C SER A 10 8.31 -4.25 -2.14
N ARG A 11 9.58 -4.26 -1.71
CA ARG A 11 10.03 -3.47 -0.54
C ARG A 11 9.97 -1.96 -0.80
N LEU A 12 10.23 -1.53 -2.03
CA LEU A 12 10.12 -0.12 -2.43
C LEU A 12 8.66 0.31 -2.47
N VAL A 13 7.77 -0.54 -3.00
CA VAL A 13 6.32 -0.32 -2.96
C VAL A 13 5.84 -0.19 -1.53
N ASP A 14 6.22 -1.11 -0.63
CA ASP A 14 5.80 -1.07 0.77
C ASP A 14 6.26 0.22 1.47
N ALA A 15 7.50 0.65 1.22
CA ALA A 15 8.04 1.89 1.77
C ALA A 15 7.31 3.14 1.23
N CYS A 16 6.96 3.15 -0.06
CA CYS A 16 6.15 4.21 -0.66
C CYS A 16 4.74 4.23 -0.07
N ILE A 17 4.11 3.07 0.13
CA ILE A 17 2.79 2.98 0.75
C ILE A 17 2.81 3.44 2.21
N GLN A 18 3.85 3.09 2.98
CA GLN A 18 4.00 3.61 4.35
C GLN A 18 4.12 5.13 4.37
N ARG A 19 4.95 5.72 3.50
CA ARG A 19 5.08 7.17 3.38
C ARG A 19 3.77 7.84 2.92
N LEU A 20 3.04 7.19 2.03
CA LEU A 20 1.74 7.68 1.56
C LEU A 20 0.74 7.70 2.71
N ARG A 21 0.58 6.59 3.44
CA ARG A 21 -0.33 6.48 4.59
C ARG A 21 -0.03 7.51 5.66
N ALA A 22 1.25 7.77 5.95
CA ALA A 22 1.64 8.80 6.90
C ALA A 22 1.20 10.22 6.50
N LYS A 23 0.94 10.47 5.20
CA LYS A 23 0.50 11.78 4.69
C LYS A 23 -1.02 11.89 4.53
N VAL A 24 -1.70 10.80 4.21
CA VAL A 24 -3.12 10.83 3.81
C VAL A 24 -4.08 10.21 4.84
N GLU A 25 -3.57 9.39 5.76
CA GLU A 25 -4.38 8.73 6.78
C GLU A 25 -4.25 9.49 8.10
N ASN A 26 -5.37 9.68 8.81
CA ASN A 26 -5.34 10.21 10.17
C ASN A 26 -4.66 9.24 11.15
N ALA A 27 -4.84 7.93 10.93
CA ALA A 27 -4.27 6.87 11.75
C ALA A 27 -3.63 5.80 10.83
N PRO A 28 -2.32 5.87 10.56
CA PRO A 28 -1.66 4.98 9.59
C PRO A 28 -1.71 3.48 9.94
N ALA A 29 -1.88 3.14 11.22
CA ALA A 29 -2.03 1.77 11.70
C ALA A 29 -3.42 1.18 11.37
N THR A 30 -4.42 2.04 11.15
CA THR A 30 -5.79 1.68 10.77
C THR A 30 -6.16 2.46 9.50
N PRO A 31 -5.52 2.17 8.36
CA PRO A 31 -5.70 2.96 7.14
C PRO A 31 -7.14 2.85 6.65
N ARG A 32 -7.74 3.98 6.26
CA ARG A 32 -9.09 4.04 5.70
C ARG A 32 -9.05 3.97 4.17
N TYR A 33 -8.11 4.67 3.54
CA TYR A 33 -8.08 4.86 2.09
C TYR A 33 -7.16 3.85 1.40
N VAL A 34 -5.98 3.59 1.95
CA VAL A 34 -4.98 2.70 1.34
C VAL A 34 -4.97 1.35 2.05
N GLN A 35 -5.68 0.37 1.51
CA GLN A 35 -5.86 -0.97 2.12
C GLN A 35 -4.79 -1.95 1.66
N THR A 36 -4.34 -2.83 2.57
CA THR A 36 -3.49 -3.98 2.21
C THR A 36 -4.36 -5.19 1.92
N VAL A 37 -4.29 -5.70 0.71
CA VAL A 37 -4.94 -6.95 0.28
C VAL A 37 -3.88 -8.05 0.31
N ARG A 38 -3.88 -8.88 1.36
CA ARG A 38 -2.87 -9.92 1.56
C ARG A 38 -2.83 -10.89 0.38
N GLY A 39 -1.64 -11.14 -0.16
CA GLY A 39 -1.44 -12.00 -1.33
C GLY A 39 -1.69 -11.31 -2.69
N PHE A 40 -2.15 -10.05 -2.69
CA PHE A 40 -2.47 -9.31 -3.92
C PHE A 40 -1.78 -7.93 -3.99
N GLY A 41 -1.59 -7.24 -2.86
CA GLY A 41 -0.93 -5.93 -2.81
C GLY A 41 -1.78 -4.88 -2.09
N TYR A 42 -2.03 -3.75 -2.74
CA TYR A 42 -2.71 -2.59 -2.15
C TYR A 42 -3.90 -2.13 -2.99
N ARG A 43 -4.94 -1.62 -2.33
CA ARG A 43 -6.13 -1.06 -2.98
C ARG A 43 -6.44 0.33 -2.41
N PHE A 44 -6.72 1.27 -3.30
CA PHE A 44 -7.29 2.56 -2.92
C PHE A 44 -8.81 2.48 -2.89
N GLY A 45 -9.42 2.90 -1.80
CA GLY A 45 -10.87 3.02 -1.68
C GLY A 45 -11.29 3.13 -0.23
N PRO A 46 -12.27 3.99 0.08
CA PRO A 46 -12.81 4.08 1.42
C PRO A 46 -13.52 2.76 1.80
N LEU A 47 -13.32 2.33 3.04
CA LEU A 47 -14.30 1.55 3.78
C LEU A 47 -15.32 2.48 4.45
#